data_AF-A0A3S0Z941-F1
#
_entry.id   AF-A0A3S0Z941-F1
#
_cell.length_a   1.000
_cell.length_b   1.000
_cell.length_c   1.000
_cell.angle_alpha   90.00
_cell.angle_beta   90.00
_cell.angle_gamma   90.00
#
_symmetry.space_group_name_H-M   'P 1'
#
loop_
_entity.id
_entity.type
_entity.pdbx_description
1 polymer ?
#
loop_
_entity_poly.entity_id
_entity_poly.type
_entity_poly.pdbx_seq_one_letter_code
_entity_poly.pdbx_strand_id
1 'polypeptide(L)'
;EFLFFLLPLINFQRIKNSARRWLGSKVGAEGHAARGHLKHRTRSDLMTCAVCDQWPVLPREIGCRHVFCYYCISANVAADPNFSCPQCEFPVGHPSNIQVAASHINPQNTHSAAS
;
A
#
# COMPACT_ATOMS: atom_id res chain seq x y z
N GLU A 1 19.29 20.39 24.52
CA GLU A 1 17.91 20.75 24.19
C GLU A 1 17.64 20.97 22.67
N PHE A 2 18.24 20.18 21.75
CA PHE A 2 18.07 20.39 20.28
C PHE A 2 17.22 19.33 19.55
N LEU A 3 16.88 18.21 20.20
CA LEU A 3 16.18 17.10 19.55
C LEU A 3 14.71 17.43 19.20
N PHE A 4 14.10 18.38 19.92
CA PHE A 4 12.72 18.84 19.67
C PHE A 4 12.55 19.58 18.34
N PHE A 5 13.61 20.22 17.82
CA PHE A 5 13.56 20.93 16.53
C PHE A 5 13.68 20.01 15.31
N LEU A 6 14.12 18.76 15.51
CA LEU A 6 14.26 17.77 14.44
C LEU A 6 12.99 16.92 14.25
N LEU A 7 12.09 16.88 15.25
CA LEU A 7 10.79 16.22 15.17
C LEU A 7 9.94 16.64 13.95
N PRO A 8 9.79 17.93 13.60
CA PRO A 8 8.98 18.33 12.43
C PRO A 8 9.58 17.91 11.08
N LEU A 9 10.84 17.46 11.04
CA LEU A 9 11.54 17.04 9.82
C LEU A 9 11.60 15.52 9.65
N ILE A 10 11.29 14.75 10.70
CA ILE A 10 11.29 13.29 10.65
C ILE A 10 9.93 12.83 10.15
N ASN A 11 9.93 12.21 8.98
CA ASN A 11 8.76 11.53 8.44
C ASN A 11 8.49 10.26 9.29
N PHE A 12 7.83 10.44 10.44
CA PHE A 12 7.44 9.38 11.38
C PHE A 12 6.68 8.24 10.71
N GLN A 13 6.08 8.51 9.55
CA GLN A 13 5.35 7.53 8.77
C GLN A 13 6.27 6.44 8.19
N ARG A 14 7.52 6.78 7.80
CA ARG A 14 8.52 5.79 7.35
C ARG A 14 8.97 4.88 8.50
N ILE A 15 9.16 5.46 9.68
CA ILE A 15 9.56 4.73 10.89
C ILE A 15 8.41 3.80 11.32
N LYS A 16 7.17 4.29 11.34
CA LYS A 16 5.97 3.50 11.69
C LYS A 16 5.77 2.34 10.73
N ASN A 17 5.86 2.55 9.42
CA ASN A 17 5.70 1.49 8.42
C ASN A 17 6.82 0.43 8.55
N SER A 18 8.06 0.86 8.76
CA SER A 18 9.19 -0.06 8.97
C SER A 18 9.04 -0.86 10.26
N ALA A 19 8.64 -0.22 11.37
CA ALA A 19 8.39 -0.88 12.64
C ALA A 19 7.23 -1.89 12.55
N ARG A 20 6.14 -1.54 11.85
CA ARG A 20 5.00 -2.44 11.63
C ARG A 20 5.37 -3.69 10.82
N ARG A 21 6.20 -3.56 9.78
CA ARG A 21 6.70 -4.72 9.03
C ARG A 21 7.56 -5.63 9.89
N TRP A 22 8.42 -5.04 10.73
CA TRP A 22 9.25 -5.79 11.67
C TRP A 22 8.43 -6.53 12.74
N LEU A 23 7.40 -5.88 13.28
CA LEU A 23 6.53 -6.48 14.32
C LEU A 23 5.50 -7.46 13.74
N GLY A 24 5.08 -7.31 12.48
CA GLY A 24 4.07 -8.13 11.81
C GLY A 24 4.60 -9.39 11.11
N SER A 25 5.91 -9.63 11.11
CA SER A 25 6.58 -10.71 10.37
C SER A 25 6.27 -12.15 10.84
N LYS A 26 5.26 -12.38 11.68
CA LYS A 26 4.85 -13.73 12.13
C LYS A 26 3.53 -14.26 11.55
N VAL A 27 2.80 -13.52 10.73
CA VAL A 27 1.55 -14.03 10.13
C VAL A 27 1.77 -14.43 8.67
N GLY A 28 2.16 -15.69 8.48
CA GLY A 28 1.84 -16.51 7.31
C GLY A 28 2.72 -16.32 6.08
N ALA A 29 3.82 -17.07 5.99
CA ALA A 29 4.56 -17.34 4.76
C ALA A 29 3.77 -18.32 3.86
N GLU A 30 2.72 -17.85 3.20
CA GLU A 30 1.96 -18.65 2.22
C GLU A 30 1.88 -17.90 0.89
N GLY A 31 2.65 -18.38 -0.10
CA GLY A 31 2.50 -18.08 -1.53
C GLY A 31 2.49 -16.61 -1.95
N HIS A 32 3.67 -16.03 -2.16
CA HIS A 32 3.87 -14.63 -2.61
C HIS A 32 3.16 -14.26 -3.93
N ALA A 33 2.81 -15.23 -4.78
CA ALA A 33 2.14 -14.97 -6.06
C ALA A 33 0.61 -14.75 -5.96
N ALA A 34 -0.04 -15.16 -4.87
CA ALA A 34 -1.50 -15.14 -4.74
C ALA A 34 -2.04 -13.95 -3.91
N ARG A 35 -1.21 -13.29 -3.11
CA ARG A 35 -1.67 -12.34 -2.07
C ARG A 35 -1.90 -10.91 -2.53
N GLY A 36 -1.63 -10.60 -3.79
CA GLY A 36 -1.73 -9.25 -4.30
C GLY A 36 -2.77 -9.05 -5.38
N HIS A 37 -3.49 -10.07 -5.86
CA HIS A 37 -4.20 -9.89 -7.13
C HIS A 37 -5.34 -8.85 -7.03
N LEU A 38 -5.39 -7.90 -7.96
CA LEU A 38 -6.42 -6.85 -8.07
C LEU A 38 -7.85 -7.40 -7.92
N LYS A 39 -8.12 -8.61 -8.43
CA LYS A 39 -9.42 -9.31 -8.31
C LYS A 39 -9.88 -9.56 -6.87
N HIS A 40 -8.97 -9.60 -5.90
CA HIS A 40 -9.27 -9.80 -4.48
C HIS A 40 -9.31 -8.51 -3.68
N ARG A 41 -9.36 -7.35 -4.35
CA ARG A 41 -9.50 -6.06 -3.67
C ARG A 41 -10.83 -5.97 -2.94
N THR A 42 -10.74 -5.67 -1.65
CA THR A 42 -11.86 -5.41 -0.75
C THR A 42 -12.07 -3.90 -0.58
N ARG A 43 -13.22 -3.51 -0.03
CA ARG A 43 -13.48 -2.08 0.27
C ARG A 43 -12.44 -1.50 1.22
N SER A 44 -12.00 -2.26 2.23
CA SER A 44 -10.99 -1.79 3.20
C SER A 44 -9.65 -1.45 2.53
N ASP A 45 -9.28 -2.17 1.47
CA ASP A 45 -8.03 -1.92 0.72
C ASP A 45 -8.04 -0.55 0.01
N LEU A 46 -9.21 0.01 -0.27
CA LEU A 46 -9.37 1.34 -0.87
C LEU A 46 -9.33 2.49 0.16
N MET A 47 -9.55 2.19 1.44
CA MET A 47 -9.66 3.22 2.48
C MET A 47 -8.29 3.62 3.05
N THR A 48 -7.21 2.90 2.71
CA THR A 48 -5.91 3.08 3.34
C THR A 48 -4.77 2.93 2.34
N CYS A 49 -3.90 3.93 2.29
CA CYS A 49 -2.69 3.90 1.47
C CYS A 49 -1.66 2.91 2.04
N ALA A 50 -1.13 2.02 1.19
CA ALA A 50 -0.15 1.00 1.57
C ALA A 50 1.20 1.54 2.08
N VAL A 51 1.49 2.82 1.79
CA VAL A 51 2.74 3.48 2.18
C VAL A 51 2.56 4.33 3.44
N CYS A 52 1.50 5.14 3.50
CA CYS A 52 1.30 6.10 4.58
C CYS A 52 0.19 5.74 5.57
N ASP A 53 -0.51 4.62 5.41
CA ASP A 53 -1.59 4.19 6.30
C ASP A 53 -2.67 5.25 6.55
N GLN A 54 -2.85 6.22 5.64
CA GLN A 54 -3.88 7.26 5.71
C GLN A 54 -4.86 7.10 4.56
N TRP A 55 -5.97 7.85 4.60
CA TRP A 55 -6.87 7.96 3.47
C TRP A 55 -6.11 8.36 2.19
N PRO A 56 -6.22 7.60 1.09
CA PRO A 56 -5.43 7.86 -0.10
C PRO A 56 -5.87 9.14 -0.83
N VAL A 57 -4.94 10.08 -1.00
CA VAL A 57 -5.13 11.28 -1.82
C VAL A 57 -4.76 10.96 -3.26
N LEU A 58 -5.70 11.15 -4.19
CA LEU A 58 -5.59 10.72 -5.59
C LEU A 58 -5.18 9.24 -5.70
N PRO A 59 -6.08 8.30 -5.36
CA PRO A 59 -5.81 6.87 -5.30
C PRO A 59 -5.14 6.31 -6.56
N ARG A 60 -4.03 5.58 -6.38
CA ARG A 60 -3.29 4.88 -7.43
C ARG A 60 -3.14 3.41 -7.11
N GLU A 61 -2.96 2.62 -8.15
CA GLU A 61 -2.68 1.18 -8.10
C GLU A 61 -1.56 0.81 -9.05
N ILE A 62 -0.97 -0.37 -8.84
CA ILE A 62 0.20 -0.85 -9.59
C ILE A 62 0.03 -2.26 -10.13
N GLY A 63 -1.20 -2.80 -10.14
CA GLY A 63 -1.46 -4.21 -10.49
C GLY A 63 -1.80 -5.10 -9.29
N CYS A 64 -1.58 -4.61 -8.06
CA CYS A 64 -1.97 -5.29 -6.84
C CYS A 64 -3.24 -4.73 -6.18
N ARG A 65 -3.82 -5.45 -5.20
CA ARG A 65 -5.03 -5.06 -4.48
C ARG A 65 -4.87 -3.78 -3.66
N HIS A 66 -3.65 -3.43 -3.27
CA HIS A 66 -3.40 -2.30 -2.39
C HIS A 66 -3.44 -0.96 -3.15
N VAL A 67 -3.92 0.07 -2.47
CA VAL A 67 -4.03 1.44 -3.01
C VAL A 67 -2.94 2.32 -2.43
N PHE A 68 -2.52 3.32 -3.20
CA PHE A 68 -1.48 4.29 -2.83
C PHE A 68 -1.98 5.71 -3.03
N CYS A 69 -1.47 6.68 -2.28
CA CYS A 69 -1.58 8.09 -2.68
C CYS A 69 -0.71 8.32 -3.92
N TYR A 70 -1.13 9.21 -4.82
CA TYR A 70 -0.32 9.63 -5.97
C TYR A 70 1.12 10.01 -5.55
N TYR A 71 1.26 10.91 -4.56
CA TYR A 71 2.59 11.35 -4.12
C TYR A 71 3.41 10.25 -3.45
N CYS A 72 2.76 9.32 -2.73
CA CYS A 72 3.47 8.21 -2.11
C CYS A 72 4.08 7.29 -3.15
N ILE A 73 3.31 6.88 -4.17
CA ILE A 73 3.83 5.97 -5.18
C ILE A 73 4.87 6.67 -6.07
N SER A 74 4.60 7.90 -6.53
CA SER A 74 5.52 8.64 -7.40
C SER A 74 6.87 8.90 -6.74
N ALA A 75 6.88 9.31 -5.46
CA ALA A 75 8.13 9.56 -4.75
C ALA A 75 8.93 8.27 -4.50
N ASN A 76 8.27 7.15 -4.20
CA ASN A 76 8.96 5.89 -3.96
C ASN A 76 9.52 5.28 -5.25
N VAL A 77 8.78 5.33 -6.36
CA VAL A 77 9.26 4.86 -7.67
C VAL A 77 10.38 5.75 -8.21
N ALA A 78 10.33 7.07 -7.96
CA ALA A 78 11.43 7.96 -8.32
C ALA A 78 12.70 7.73 -7.49
N ALA A 79 12.56 7.34 -6.21
CA ALA A 79 13.68 7.03 -5.33
C ALA A 79 14.25 5.62 -5.54
N ASP A 80 13.41 4.67 -5.93
CA ASP A 80 13.75 3.27 -6.16
C ASP A 80 13.03 2.73 -7.41
N PRO A 81 13.74 2.57 -8.54
CA PRO A 81 13.17 2.02 -9.77
C PRO A 81 12.62 0.59 -9.60
N ASN A 82 13.09 -0.16 -8.61
CA ASN A 82 12.65 -1.51 -8.30
C ASN A 82 11.60 -1.55 -7.18
N PHE A 83 10.96 -0.41 -6.90
CA PHE A 83 9.95 -0.31 -5.86
C PHE A 83 8.87 -1.39 -6.02
N SER A 84 8.60 -2.06 -4.91
CA SER A 84 7.59 -3.10 -4.79
C SER A 84 6.60 -2.77 -3.69
N CYS A 85 5.37 -3.26 -3.82
CA CYS A 85 4.31 -3.02 -2.84
C CYS A 85 4.81 -3.40 -1.44
N PRO A 86 4.74 -2.49 -0.46
CA PRO A 86 5.26 -2.75 0.87
C PRO A 86 4.47 -3.80 1.67
N GLN A 87 3.26 -4.13 1.23
CA GLN A 87 2.35 -5.06 1.90
C GLN A 87 2.35 -6.46 1.30
N CYS A 88 2.70 -6.60 0.01
CA CYS A 88 2.65 -7.89 -0.69
C CYS A 88 3.77 -8.11 -1.70
N GLU A 89 4.76 -7.22 -1.74
CA GLU A 89 5.96 -7.30 -2.57
C GLU A 89 5.70 -7.33 -4.07
N PHE A 90 4.48 -7.00 -4.52
CA PHE A 90 4.16 -6.89 -5.94
C PHE A 90 5.02 -5.79 -6.60
N PRO A 91 5.86 -6.12 -7.59
CA PRO A 91 6.74 -5.15 -8.21
C PRO A 91 5.95 -4.19 -9.09
N VAL A 92 6.31 -2.91 -9.09
CA VAL A 92 5.71 -1.95 -10.05
C VAL A 92 6.11 -2.29 -11.49
N GLY A 93 7.34 -2.79 -11.68
CA GLY A 93 7.91 -3.03 -13.00
C GLY A 93 8.32 -1.73 -13.67
N HIS A 94 7.37 -1.02 -14.28
CA HIS A 94 7.62 0.25 -14.99
C HIS A 94 6.68 1.35 -14.48
N PRO A 95 7.10 2.63 -14.40
CA PRO A 95 6.26 3.74 -13.94
C PRO A 95 4.92 3.90 -14.69
N SER A 96 4.84 3.45 -15.94
CA SER A 96 3.60 3.44 -16.73
C SER A 96 2.52 2.49 -16.18
N ASN A 97 2.89 1.55 -15.30
CA ASN A 97 1.96 0.62 -14.67
C ASN A 97 1.19 1.26 -13.50
N ILE A 98 1.53 2.49 -13.11
CA ILE A 98 0.81 3.24 -12.09
C ILE A 98 -0.48 3.80 -12.70
N GLN A 99 -1.61 3.24 -12.29
CA GLN A 99 -2.93 3.61 -12.79
C GLN A 99 -3.77 4.27 -11.70
N VAL A 100 -4.81 5.01 -12.09
CA VAL A 100 -5.83 5.47 -11.14
C VAL A 100 -6.47 4.23 -10.52
N ALA A 101 -6.55 4.15 -9.20
CA ALA A 101 -7.20 3.03 -8.55
C ALA A 101 -8.71 3.10 -8.84
N ALA A 102 -9.17 2.25 -9.77
CA ALA A 102 -10.58 2.11 -10.05
C ALA A 102 -11.24 1.36 -8.88
N SER A 103 -12.41 1.84 -8.46
CA SER A 103 -13.29 1.10 -7.57
C SER A 103 -13.96 -0.05 -8.33
N HIS A 104 -13.19 -0.98 -8.88
CA HIS A 104 -13.74 -2.27 -9.30
C HIS A 104 -14.06 -3.07 -8.03
N ILE A 105 -15.13 -2.67 -7.34
CA ILE A 105 -15.77 -3.49 -6.32
C ILE A 105 -16.51 -4.56 -7.12
N ASN A 106 -16.03 -5.80 -7.11
CA ASN A 106 -16.78 -6.92 -7.68
C ASN A 106 -18.10 -7.04 -6.88
N PRO A 107 -19.27 -6.82 -7.49
CA PRO A 107 -20.54 -6.88 -6.79
C PRO A 107 -20.88 -8.29 -6.26
N GLN A 108 -20.15 -9.33 -6.68
CA GLN A 108 -20.43 -10.71 -6.27
C GLN A 108 -19.91 -11.08 -4.87
N ASN A 109 -19.20 -10.20 -4.15
CA ASN A 109 -18.62 -10.52 -2.85
C ASN A 109 -19.34 -9.85 -1.65
N THR A 110 -20.52 -9.26 -1.85
CA THR A 110 -21.29 -8.57 -0.79
C THR A 110 -22.29 -9.44 -0.04
N HIS A 111 -22.37 -10.75 -0.31
CA HIS A 111 -23.39 -11.64 0.28
C HIS A 111 -22.92 -12.56 1.41
N SER A 112 -21.68 -12.45 1.93
CA SER A 112 -21.18 -13.37 2.96
C SER A 112 -21.02 -12.78 4.37
N ALA A 113 -21.63 -11.63 4.66
CA ALA A 113 -21.55 -10.99 5.99
C ALA A 113 -22.92 -10.51 6.48
N ALA A 114 -23.89 -11.43 6.54
CA ALA A 114 -25.09 -11.29 7.35
C ALA A 114 -25.59 -12.70 7.67
N SER A 115 -24.99 -13.30 8.70
CA SER A 115 -25.54 -14.43 9.46
C SER A 115 -25.77 -13.96 10.88
#